data_AF-A0AAW5AZ53-F1
#
_entry.id   AF-A0AAW5AZ53-F1
#
_cell.length_a   1.000
_cell.length_b   1.000
_cell.length_c   1.000
_cell.angle_alpha   90.00
_cell.angle_beta   90.00
_cell.angle_gamma   90.00
#
_symmetry.space_group_name_H-M   'P 1'
#
loop_
_entity.id
_entity.type
_entity.pdbx_description
1 polymer ?
#
loop_
_entity_poly.entity_id
_entity_poly.type
_entity_poly.pdbx_seq_one_letter_code
_entity_poly.pdbx_strand_id
1 'polypeptide(L)' 'MLLATIHNGVTLSGDSIIKRMKESVNKYPNELSVAMIKENIYLGNRWNNREALLNRKDWLMLYKVGDRCSN' A
#
# COMPACT_ATOMS: atom_id res chain seq x y z
N MET A 1 6.73 -2.92 -4.80
CA MET A 1 6.27 -2.82 -3.39
C MET A 1 7.40 -2.43 -2.43
N LEU A 2 8.47 -3.23 -2.28
CA LEU A 2 9.55 -3.00 -1.30
C LEU A 2 10.20 -1.61 -1.38
N LEU A 3 10.51 -1.14 -2.60
CA LEU A 3 11.14 0.17 -2.79
C LEU A 3 10.25 1.32 -2.31
N ALA A 4 8.94 1.23 -2.57
CA ALA A 4 7.95 2.20 -2.09
C ALA A 4 7.79 2.16 -0.56
N THR A 5 7.90 0.96 0.04
CA THR A 5 7.91 0.78 1.49
C THR A 5 9.11 1.47 2.14
N ILE A 6 10.30 1.33 1.56
CA ILE A 6 11.51 2.01 2.05
C ILE A 6 11.38 3.53 1.87
N HIS A 7 10.91 3.99 0.71
CA HIS A 7 10.79 5.40 0.38
C HIS A 7 9.77 6.14 1.28
N ASN A 8 8.56 5.58 1.44
CA ASN A 8 7.45 6.24 2.13
C ASN A 8 7.22 5.76 3.58
N GLY A 9 7.82 4.64 3.97
CA GLY A 9 7.60 4.04 5.28
C GLY A 9 8.18 4.86 6.43
N VAL A 10 7.64 4.65 7.63
CA VAL A 10 8.17 5.22 8.88
C VAL A 10 9.00 4.14 9.59
N THR A 11 10.17 4.52 10.09
CA THR A 11 11.06 3.60 10.80
C THR A 11 10.53 3.33 12.21
N LEU A 12 10.47 2.07 12.62
CA LEU A 12 10.10 1.67 14.00
C LEU A 12 11.33 1.33 14.85
N SER A 13 12.44 0.93 14.22
CA SER A 13 13.74 0.70 14.85
C SER A 13 14.84 0.63 13.77
N GLY A 14 16.11 0.74 14.17
CA GLY A 14 17.25 0.59 13.24
C GLY A 14 17.44 1.79 12.31
N ASP A 15 17.30 3.01 12.84
CA ASP A 15 17.28 4.27 12.08
C ASP A 15 18.48 4.46 11.14
N SER A 16 19.69 4.06 11.55
CA SER A 16 20.89 4.22 10.73
C SER A 16 20.86 3.41 9.44
N ILE A 17 20.33 2.17 9.51
CA ILE A 17 20.22 1.27 8.36
C ILE A 17 19.11 1.76 7.43
N ILE A 18 17.94 2.08 7.99
CA ILE A 18 16.79 2.54 7.19
C ILE A 18 17.07 3.90 6.56
N LYS A 19 17.80 4.80 7.25
CA LYS A 19 18.23 6.08 6.67
C LYS A 19 19.10 5.87 5.43
N ARG A 20 20.09 4.98 5.49
CA ARG A 20 20.95 4.66 4.34
C ARG A 20 20.14 4.06 3.18
N MET A 21 19.16 3.21 3.48
CA MET A 21 18.27 2.66 2.48
C MET A 21 17.40 3.74 1.84
N LYS A 22 16.85 4.68 2.63
CA LYS A 22 16.09 5.83 2.14
C LYS A 22 16.92 6.74 1.22
N GLU A 23 18.17 7.01 1.58
CA GLU A 23 19.10 7.76 0.73
C GLU A 23 19.32 7.08 -0.62
N SER A 24 19.46 5.75 -0.62
CA SER A 24 19.63 4.96 -1.85
C SER A 24 18.41 4.96 -2.77
N VAL A 25 17.21 5.22 -2.23
CA VAL A 25 15.95 5.24 -2.99
C VAL A 25 15.37 6.65 -3.15
N ASN A 26 16.08 7.69 -2.73
CA ASN A 26 15.60 9.08 -2.68
C ASN A 26 15.07 9.61 -4.03
N LYS A 27 15.48 9.01 -5.14
CA LYS A 27 14.86 9.21 -6.45
C LYS A 27 14.06 7.98 -6.81
N TYR A 28 12.77 8.00 -6.49
CA TYR A 28 11.84 6.94 -6.89
C TYR A 28 11.51 7.08 -8.40
N PRO A 29 11.87 6.10 -9.26
CA PRO A 29 11.72 6.25 -10.71
C PRO A 29 10.26 6.38 -11.15
N ASN A 30 9.98 7.30 -12.09
CA ASN A 30 8.61 7.54 -12.56
C ASN A 30 8.00 6.31 -13.25
N GLU A 31 8.80 5.59 -14.03
CA GLU A 31 8.38 4.35 -14.70
C GLU A 31 7.92 3.29 -13.68
N LEU A 32 8.62 3.18 -12.55
CA LEU A 32 8.26 2.29 -11.46
C LEU A 32 6.98 2.74 -10.76
N SER A 33 6.76 4.06 -10.61
CA SER A 33 5.48 4.60 -10.11
C SER A 33 4.32 4.21 -11.01
N VAL A 34 4.47 4.38 -12.33
CA VAL A 34 3.45 4.04 -13.31
C VAL A 34 3.17 2.53 -13.32
N ALA A 35 4.22 1.70 -13.26
CA ALA A 35 4.08 0.24 -13.19
C ALA A 35 3.34 -0.19 -11.93
N MET A 36 3.70 0.34 -10.76
CA MET A 36 3.02 0.08 -9.50
C MET A 36 1.54 0.45 -9.56
N ILE A 37 1.18 1.60 -10.13
CA ILE A 37 -0.23 2.01 -10.28
C ILE A 37 -0.98 1.02 -11.18
N LYS A 38 -0.41 0.66 -12.34
CA LYS A 38 -1.06 -0.27 -13.28
C LYS A 38 -1.27 -1.66 -12.70
N GLU A 39 -0.26 -2.20 -12.01
CA GLU A 39 -0.32 -3.52 -11.38
C GLU A 39 -1.35 -3.56 -10.25
N ASN A 40 -1.56 -2.45 -9.54
CA ASN A 40 -2.42 -2.38 -8.36
C ASN A 40 -3.75 -1.65 -8.61
N ILE A 41 -4.06 -1.27 -9.86
CA ILE A 41 -5.26 -0.46 -10.20
C ILE A 41 -6.57 -1.16 -9.78
N TYR A 42 -6.57 -2.49 -9.80
CA TYR A 42 -7.71 -3.31 -9.41
C TYR A 42 -7.77 -3.62 -7.91
N LEU A 43 -6.70 -3.38 -7.15
CA LEU A 43 -6.69 -3.58 -5.68
C LEU A 43 -7.37 -2.43 -4.93
N GLY A 44 -7.40 -1.24 -5.53
CA GLY A 44 -8.07 -0.07 -4.96
C GLY A 44 -9.58 -0.01 -5.23
N ASN A 45 -10.12 -0.86 -6.11
CA ASN A 45 -11.54 -0.80 -6.41
C ASN A 45 -12.36 -1.41 -5.25
N ARG A 46 -13.48 -0.76 -4.93
CA ARG A 46 -14.28 -1.06 -3.74
C ARG A 46 -14.79 -2.50 -3.71
N TRP A 47 -15.11 -3.04 -4.88
CA TRP A 47 -15.68 -4.38 -5.04
C TRP A 47 -14.64 -5.47 -4.79
N ASN A 48 -13.46 -5.36 -5.43
CA ASN A 48 -12.35 -6.29 -5.21
C ASN A 48 -11.82 -6.22 -3.79
N ASN A 49 -11.88 -5.05 -3.14
CA ASN A 49 -11.49 -4.93 -1.74
C ASN A 49 -12.48 -5.69 -0.83
N ARG A 50 -13.80 -5.66 -1.11
CA ARG A 50 -14.77 -6.49 -0.38
C ARG A 50 -14.51 -7.98 -0.57
N GLU A 51 -14.30 -8.43 -1.81
CA GLU A 51 -14.01 -9.85 -2.10
C GLU A 51 -12.70 -10.31 -1.45
N ALA A 52 -11.64 -9.50 -1.50
CA ALA A 52 -10.36 -9.81 -0.86
C ALA A 52 -10.46 -9.86 0.66
N LEU A 53 -11.28 -8.98 1.27
CA LEU A 53 -11.52 -8.99 2.71
C LEU A 53 -12.39 -10.15 3.16
N LEU A 54 -13.39 -10.53 2.35
CA LEU A 54 -14.19 -11.74 2.56
C LEU A 54 -13.31 -12.99 2.52
N ASN A 55 -12.43 -13.11 1.51
CA ASN A 55 -11.50 -14.24 1.39
C ASN A 55 -10.49 -14.34 2.55
N ARG A 56 -10.09 -13.20 3.12
CA ARG A 56 -9.19 -13.15 4.29
C ARG A 56 -9.92 -13.23 5.64
N LYS A 57 -11.26 -13.35 5.66
CA LYS A 57 -12.12 -13.32 6.86
C LYS A 57 -11.90 -12.08 7.74
N ASP A 58 -11.53 -10.97 7.13
CA ASP A 58 -11.15 -9.74 7.84
C ASP A 58 -12.39 -8.85 8.04
N TRP A 59 -13.31 -9.33 8.89
CA TRP A 59 -14.69 -8.85 8.99
C TRP A 59 -14.81 -7.41 9.53
N LEU A 60 -13.87 -6.97 10.37
CA LEU A 60 -13.85 -5.59 10.91
C LEU A 60 -13.54 -4.56 9.81
N MET A 61 -12.61 -4.90 8.92
CA MET A 61 -12.26 -4.02 7.80
C MET A 61 -13.35 -4.04 6.72
N LEU A 62 -14.03 -5.17 6.52
CA LEU A 62 -15.19 -5.30 5.64
C LEU A 62 -16.33 -4.33 6.06
N TYR A 63 -16.65 -4.28 7.36
CA TYR A 63 -17.71 -3.40 7.89
C TYR A 63 -17.44 -1.91 7.59
N LYS A 64 -16.20 -1.45 7.78
CA LYS A 64 -15.80 -0.06 7.48
C LYS A 64 -15.91 0.32 6.00
N VAL A 65 -15.79 -0.64 5.09
CA VAL A 65 -16.02 -0.42 3.63
C VAL A 65 -17.52 -0.43 3.30
N GLY A 66 -18.35 -1.07 4.13
CA GLY A 66 -19.81 -1.00 4.11
C GLY A 66 -20.32 0.42 4.38
N ASP A 67 -19.94 1.00 5.52
CA ASP A 67 -20.51 2.26 6.02
C ASP A 67 -20.21 3.49 5.13
N ARG A 68 -19.02 3.57 4.51
CA ARG A 68 -18.66 4.69 3.62
C ARG A 68 -19.39 4.66 2.26
N CYS A 69 -20.37 3.78 2.08
CA CYS A 69 -21.11 3.56 0.82
C CYS A 69 -22.50 4.17 0.89
N SER A 70 -22.96 4.49 2.10
CA SER A 70 -24.32 4.91 2.41
C SER A 70 -24.42 6.43 2.64
N ASN A 71 -23.37 7.18 2.29
CA ASN A 71 -23.33 8.65 2.22
C ASN A 71 -22.97 9.08 0.80
#